data_AF-A0AAD7DWV3-F1
#
_entry.id   AF-A0AAD7DWV3-F1
#
_cell.length_a   1.000
_cell.length_b   1.000
_cell.length_c   1.000
_cell.angle_alpha   90.00
_cell.angle_beta   90.00
_cell.angle_gamma   90.00
#
_symmetry.space_group_name_H-M   'P 1'
#
loop_
_entity.id
_entity.type
_entity.pdbx_description
1 polymer ?
#
loop_
_entity_poly.entity_id
_entity_poly.type
_entity_poly.pdbx_seq_one_letter_code
_entity_poly.pdbx_strand_id
1 'polypeptide(L)'
;VPIDVPKVSADIPNDNVQLKVHTRPARPAVLEGHRGREKLATLKEANRKKVMDAPSSGIFWKEIKKLADPKPAPISVTASSLKEVFEKQLNPPETLPPQFDATQHGINKILASLIPPETEDSTPEGFFTEKWNIDDMGRLKDHLR
;
A
#
# COMPACT_ATOMS: atom_id res chain seq x y z
N VAL A 1 -47.51 -39.26 -14.60
CA VAL A 1 -46.31 -39.79 -15.27
C VAL A 1 -45.20 -39.87 -14.23
N PRO A 2 -44.81 -41.06 -13.76
CA PRO A 2 -43.73 -41.21 -12.79
C PRO A 2 -42.37 -41.01 -13.50
N ILE A 3 -41.51 -40.19 -12.89
CA ILE A 3 -40.17 -39.86 -13.39
C ILE A 3 -39.20 -40.90 -12.85
N ASP A 4 -38.61 -41.65 -13.79
CA ASP A 4 -37.62 -42.70 -13.54
C ASP A 4 -36.27 -42.03 -13.26
N VAL A 5 -35.72 -42.21 -12.06
CA VAL A 5 -34.41 -41.64 -11.68
C VAL A 5 -33.37 -42.77 -11.73
N PRO A 6 -32.35 -42.69 -12.60
CA PRO A 6 -31.34 -43.74 -12.68
C PRO A 6 -30.44 -43.73 -11.43
N LYS A 7 -30.32 -44.89 -10.78
CA LYS A 7 -29.36 -45.16 -9.70
C LYS A 7 -27.94 -45.11 -10.27
N VAL A 8 -27.17 -44.11 -9.87
CA VAL A 8 -25.73 -44.03 -10.17
C VAL A 8 -24.99 -44.99 -9.25
N SER A 9 -24.50 -46.10 -9.80
CA SER A 9 -23.56 -47.00 -9.13
C SER A 9 -22.18 -46.34 -9.10
N ALA A 10 -21.65 -46.08 -7.91
CA ALA A 10 -20.28 -45.62 -7.74
C ALA A 10 -19.34 -46.83 -7.72
N ASP A 11 -18.93 -47.30 -8.90
CA ASP A 11 -17.78 -48.18 -9.03
C ASP A 11 -16.52 -47.34 -8.82
N ILE A 12 -15.91 -47.47 -7.64
CA ILE A 12 -14.61 -46.87 -7.31
C ILE A 12 -13.52 -47.75 -7.94
N PRO A 13 -12.73 -47.27 -8.90
CA PRO A 13 -11.57 -47.99 -9.37
C PRO A 13 -10.53 -48.05 -8.25
N ASN A 14 -10.19 -49.27 -7.83
CA ASN A 14 -9.15 -49.55 -6.85
C ASN A 14 -7.78 -49.42 -7.52
N ASP A 15 -7.34 -48.19 -7.76
CA ASP A 15 -6.00 -47.90 -8.27
C ASP A 15 -4.99 -48.00 -7.13
N ASN A 16 -4.39 -49.18 -6.99
CA ASN A 16 -3.13 -49.39 -6.29
C ASN A 16 -2.01 -48.58 -6.99
N VAL A 17 -1.97 -47.27 -6.74
CA VAL A 17 -0.87 -46.41 -7.17
C VAL A 17 0.32 -46.68 -6.27
N GLN A 18 1.25 -47.52 -6.74
CA GLN A 18 2.57 -47.64 -6.13
C GLN A 18 3.25 -46.26 -6.18
N LEU A 19 3.39 -45.62 -5.02
CA LEU A 19 4.20 -44.42 -4.83
C LEU A 19 5.66 -44.74 -5.14
N LYS A 20 6.10 -44.52 -6.38
CA LYS A 20 7.53 -44.46 -6.72
C LYS A 20 8.13 -43.27 -5.99
N VAL A 21 8.87 -43.54 -4.91
CA VAL A 21 9.70 -42.57 -4.20
C VAL A 21 10.73 -42.03 -5.20
N HIS A 22 10.46 -40.84 -5.75
CA HIS A 22 11.44 -40.08 -6.51
C HIS A 22 12.51 -39.59 -5.53
N THR A 23 13.58 -40.38 -5.37
CA THR A 23 14.81 -39.89 -4.76
C THR A 23 15.37 -38.80 -5.66
N ARG A 24 15.24 -37.54 -5.23
CA ARG A 24 15.88 -36.41 -5.91
C ARG A 24 17.38 -36.69 -5.99
N PRO A 25 18.03 -36.56 -7.16
CA PRO A 25 19.47 -36.71 -7.26
C PRO A 25 20.15 -35.68 -6.35
N ALA A 26 21.23 -36.12 -5.68
CA ALA A 26 22.05 -35.25 -4.86
C ALA A 26 22.52 -34.06 -5.70
N ARG A 27 22.21 -32.85 -5.24
CA ARG A 27 22.59 -31.60 -5.91
C ARG A 27 24.12 -31.60 -6.08
N PRO A 28 24.66 -31.49 -7.31
CA PRO A 28 26.10 -31.42 -7.48
C PRO A 28 26.63 -30.22 -6.69
N ALA A 29 27.73 -30.43 -5.97
CA ALA A 29 28.42 -29.37 -5.25
C ALA A 29 28.89 -28.34 -6.29
N VAL A 30 28.13 -27.25 -6.44
CA VAL A 30 28.51 -26.14 -7.31
C VAL A 30 29.71 -25.45 -6.68
N LEU A 31 30.90 -25.95 -7.03
CA LEU A 31 32.17 -25.26 -6.94
C LEU A 31 32.25 -24.31 -8.14
N GLU A 32 31.74 -23.09 -7.99
CA GLU A 32 32.01 -22.02 -8.97
C GLU A 32 31.87 -20.62 -8.33
N GLY A 33 33.02 -19.95 -8.17
CA GLY A 33 33.18 -18.49 -8.24
C GLY A 33 32.38 -17.61 -7.26
N HIS A 34 32.71 -17.64 -5.96
CA HIS A 34 32.08 -16.84 -4.89
C HIS A 34 32.41 -15.33 -4.88
N ARG A 35 32.53 -14.65 -6.02
CA ARG A 35 32.69 -13.18 -5.98
C ARG A 35 31.38 -12.53 -5.51
N GLY A 36 31.35 -12.10 -4.25
CA GLY A 36 30.23 -11.38 -3.64
C GLY A 36 29.39 -12.18 -2.63
N ARG A 37 29.54 -13.50 -2.50
CA ARG A 37 28.80 -14.27 -1.47
C ARG A 37 29.23 -13.92 -0.05
N GLU A 38 30.52 -13.69 0.15
CA GLU A 38 31.05 -13.22 1.43
C GLU A 38 30.45 -11.85 1.80
N LYS A 39 30.43 -10.90 0.85
CA LYS A 39 29.79 -9.59 1.03
C LYS A 39 28.29 -9.70 1.33
N LEU A 40 27.59 -10.61 0.66
CA LEU A 40 26.18 -10.88 0.93
C LEU A 40 25.97 -11.53 2.29
N ALA A 41 26.86 -12.44 2.71
CA ALA A 41 26.79 -13.09 4.01
C ALA A 41 27.04 -12.09 5.14
N THR A 42 28.06 -11.22 5.01
CA THR A 42 28.36 -10.17 5.99
C THR A 42 27.22 -9.15 6.08
N LEU A 43 26.61 -8.77 4.95
CA LEU A 43 25.44 -7.89 4.93
C LEU A 43 24.22 -8.53 5.61
N LYS A 44 23.94 -9.81 5.31
CA LYS A 44 22.84 -10.55 5.94
C LYS A 44 23.05 -10.68 7.45
N GLU A 45 24.26 -10.96 7.89
CA GLU A 45 24.58 -11.06 9.31
C GLU A 45 24.45 -9.72 10.02
N ALA A 46 24.90 -8.62 9.40
CA ALA A 46 24.71 -7.28 9.93
C ALA A 46 23.22 -6.90 10.06
N ASN A 47 22.41 -7.24 9.05
CA ASN A 47 20.96 -7.01 9.08
C ASN A 47 20.27 -7.86 10.15
N ARG A 48 20.66 -9.13 10.27
CA ARG A 48 20.18 -10.04 11.33
C ARG A 48 20.46 -9.44 12.70
N LYS A 49 21.69 -8.99 12.94
CA LYS A 49 22.09 -8.37 14.21
C LYS A 49 21.24 -7.15 14.56
N LYS A 50 21.00 -6.24 13.60
CA LYS A 50 20.15 -5.05 13.81
C LYS A 50 18.71 -5.39 14.23
N VAL A 51 18.16 -6.46 13.66
CA VAL A 51 16.80 -6.91 13.96
C VAL A 51 16.75 -7.63 15.31
N MET A 52 17.69 -8.55 15.56
CA MET A 52 17.67 -9.39 16.78
C MET A 52 18.12 -8.64 18.04
N ASP A 53 19.03 -7.67 17.90
CA ASP A 53 19.55 -6.87 19.02
C ASP A 53 18.74 -5.57 19.23
N ALA A 54 17.56 -5.44 18.61
CA ALA A 54 16.74 -4.23 18.73
C ALA A 54 16.27 -4.03 20.20
N PRO A 55 16.53 -2.87 20.81
CA PRO A 55 16.23 -2.66 22.24
C PRO A 55 14.74 -2.43 22.53
N SER A 56 13.91 -2.24 21.51
CA SER A 56 12.46 -2.10 21.65
C SER A 56 11.73 -2.65 20.43
N SER A 57 10.46 -3.02 20.62
CA SER A 57 9.57 -3.47 19.55
C SER A 57 9.41 -2.43 18.44
N GLY A 58 9.39 -1.14 18.79
CA GLY A 58 9.30 -0.05 17.81
C GLY A 58 10.54 0.04 16.92
N ILE A 59 11.74 -0.16 17.48
CA ILE A 59 12.98 -0.17 16.69
C ILE A 59 13.06 -1.43 15.83
N PHE A 60 12.66 -2.59 16.36
CA PHE A 60 12.55 -3.84 15.62
C PHE A 60 11.71 -3.67 14.35
N TRP A 61 10.50 -3.15 14.46
CA TRP A 61 9.61 -2.96 13.31
C TRP A 61 10.11 -1.92 12.33
N LYS A 62 10.80 -0.85 12.80
CA LYS A 62 11.45 0.12 11.92
C LYS A 62 12.56 -0.51 11.08
N GLU A 63 13.41 -1.34 11.67
CA GLU A 63 14.47 -2.03 10.93
C GLU A 63 13.91 -3.09 9.97
N ILE A 64 12.91 -3.87 10.38
CA ILE A 64 12.20 -4.79 9.47
C ILE A 64 11.59 -4.02 8.29
N LYS A 65 10.92 -2.90 8.55
CA LYS A 65 10.30 -2.08 7.51
C LYS A 65 11.35 -1.56 6.53
N LYS A 66 12.50 -1.07 7.00
CA LYS A 66 13.61 -0.64 6.12
C LYS A 66 14.17 -1.77 5.25
N LEU A 67 14.16 -3.01 5.74
CA LEU A 67 14.69 -4.17 5.04
C LEU A 67 13.68 -4.80 4.06
N ALA A 68 12.39 -4.72 4.39
CA ALA A 68 11.30 -5.31 3.62
C ALA A 68 10.71 -4.34 2.58
N ASP A 69 10.66 -3.04 2.89
CA ASP A 69 10.12 -2.05 1.98
C ASP A 69 11.05 -1.91 0.76
N PRO A 70 10.49 -1.89 -0.45
CA PRO A 70 11.27 -1.58 -1.64
C PRO A 70 11.91 -0.20 -1.46
N LYS A 71 13.19 -0.08 -1.81
CA LYS A 71 13.89 1.21 -1.82
C LYS A 71 13.01 2.21 -2.58
N PRO A 72 12.62 3.35 -1.98
CA PRO A 72 11.69 4.26 -2.63
C PRO A 72 12.28 4.64 -3.99
N ALA A 73 11.50 4.37 -5.04
CA ALA A 73 11.91 4.77 -6.37
C ALA A 73 12.05 6.30 -6.38
N PRO A 74 13.09 6.86 -6.99
CA PRO A 74 13.17 8.29 -7.18
C PRO A 74 11.89 8.72 -7.93
N ILE A 75 11.13 9.61 -7.33
CA ILE A 75 9.90 10.12 -7.93
C ILE A 75 10.33 10.92 -9.17
N SER A 76 10.10 10.35 -10.36
CA SER A 76 10.58 10.90 -11.63
C SER A 76 9.77 12.12 -12.11
N VAL A 77 8.73 12.50 -11.38
CA VAL A 77 7.78 13.54 -11.77
C VAL A 77 7.72 14.61 -10.70
N THR A 78 7.89 15.85 -11.12
CA THR A 78 7.75 17.03 -10.26
C THR A 78 6.27 17.28 -9.97
N ALA A 79 5.96 17.94 -8.84
CA ALA A 79 4.58 18.33 -8.53
C ALA A 79 3.96 19.19 -9.66
N SER A 80 4.77 20.06 -10.29
CA SER A 80 4.35 20.86 -11.43
C SER A 80 3.93 20.01 -12.63
N SER A 81 4.61 18.88 -12.89
CA SER A 81 4.24 17.95 -13.98
C SER A 81 2.91 17.23 -13.72
N LEU A 82 2.57 16.99 -12.45
CA LEU A 82 1.31 16.37 -12.07
C LEU A 82 0.13 17.35 -12.20
N LYS A 83 0.36 18.65 -12.00
CA LYS A 83 -0.66 19.69 -12.14
C LYS A 83 -1.39 19.60 -13.48
N GLU A 84 -0.65 19.54 -14.58
CA GLU A 84 -1.23 19.47 -15.93
C GLU A 84 -2.08 18.21 -16.16
N VAL A 85 -1.66 17.08 -15.59
CA VAL A 85 -2.39 15.81 -15.69
C VAL A 85 -3.69 15.89 -14.88
N PHE A 86 -3.62 16.41 -13.67
CA PHE A 86 -4.79 16.56 -12.80
C PHE A 86 -5.79 17.58 -13.34
N GLU A 87 -5.33 18.71 -13.87
CA GLU A 87 -6.22 19.71 -14.49
C GLU A 87 -7.01 19.11 -15.66
N LYS A 88 -6.38 18.26 -16.48
CA LYS A 88 -7.08 17.54 -17.56
C LYS A 88 -8.07 16.50 -17.03
N GLN A 89 -7.79 15.87 -15.89
CA GLN A 89 -8.67 14.86 -15.29
C GLN A 89 -9.82 15.46 -14.48
N LEU A 90 -9.69 16.69 -13.97
CA LEU A 90 -10.73 17.35 -13.19
C LEU A 90 -12.02 17.58 -13.98
N ASN A 91 -11.98 17.49 -15.32
CA ASN A 91 -13.11 17.63 -16.24
C ASN A 91 -14.14 18.67 -15.78
N PRO A 92 -13.70 19.93 -15.50
CA PRO A 92 -14.63 20.94 -15.03
C PRO A 92 -15.65 21.21 -16.15
N PRO A 93 -16.95 21.24 -15.83
CA PRO A 93 -17.97 21.54 -16.84
C PRO A 93 -17.81 22.99 -17.31
N GLU A 94 -17.81 23.22 -18.63
CA GLU A 94 -17.72 24.58 -19.21
C GLU A 94 -18.87 25.48 -18.77
N THR A 95 -20.05 24.87 -18.60
CA THR A 95 -21.24 25.51 -18.07
C THR A 95 -21.75 24.72 -16.87
N LEU A 96 -22.06 25.41 -15.78
CA LEU A 96 -22.60 24.76 -14.59
C LEU A 96 -23.95 24.11 -14.96
N PRO A 97 -24.13 22.79 -14.76
CA PRO A 97 -25.36 22.14 -15.16
C PRO A 97 -26.56 22.72 -14.40
N PRO A 98 -27.76 22.80 -15.01
CA PRO A 98 -28.92 23.48 -14.44
C PRO A 98 -29.42 22.84 -13.14
N GLN A 99 -29.09 21.57 -12.89
CA GLN A 99 -29.40 20.87 -11.64
C GLN A 99 -28.49 21.26 -10.45
N PHE A 100 -27.41 22.00 -10.69
CA PHE A 100 -26.52 22.48 -9.62
C PHE A 100 -26.99 23.85 -9.11
N ASP A 101 -26.90 24.06 -7.80
CA ASP A 101 -27.19 25.36 -7.19
C ASP A 101 -26.10 26.37 -7.54
N ALA A 102 -26.45 27.33 -8.40
CA ALA A 102 -25.57 28.41 -8.83
C ALA A 102 -25.10 29.29 -7.66
N THR A 103 -25.94 29.46 -6.63
CA THR A 103 -25.63 30.26 -5.44
C THR A 103 -24.54 29.59 -4.63
N GLN A 104 -24.71 28.30 -4.33
CA GLN A 104 -23.71 27.50 -3.62
C GLN A 104 -22.40 27.42 -4.41
N HIS A 105 -22.47 27.24 -5.73
CA HIS A 105 -21.27 27.27 -6.58
C HIS A 105 -20.54 28.62 -6.52
N GLY A 106 -21.28 29.73 -6.51
CA GLY A 106 -20.72 31.08 -6.32
C GLY A 106 -20.00 31.23 -4.98
N ILE A 107 -20.61 30.77 -3.89
CA ILE A 107 -19.99 30.76 -2.56
C ILE A 107 -18.71 29.92 -2.57
N ASN A 108 -18.75 28.71 -3.12
CA ASN A 108 -17.59 27.83 -3.21
C ASN A 108 -16.45 28.48 -4.00
N LYS A 109 -16.75 29.22 -5.07
CA LYS A 109 -15.76 29.94 -5.87
C LYS A 109 -15.09 31.07 -5.06
N ILE A 110 -15.87 31.80 -4.28
CA ILE A 110 -15.34 32.84 -3.38
C ILE A 110 -14.44 32.19 -2.32
N LEU A 111 -14.90 31.12 -1.66
CA LEU A 111 -14.10 30.40 -0.67
C LEU A 111 -12.80 29.86 -1.25
N ALA A 112 -12.85 29.27 -2.44
CA ALA A 112 -11.66 28.79 -3.14
C ALA A 112 -10.67 29.92 -3.46
N SER A 113 -11.16 31.13 -3.77
CA SER A 113 -10.30 32.30 -4.02
C SER A 113 -9.61 32.84 -2.76
N LEU A 114 -10.12 32.50 -1.57
CA LEU A 114 -9.51 32.86 -0.30
C LEU A 114 -8.41 31.88 0.13
N ILE A 115 -8.26 30.74 -0.56
CA ILE A 115 -7.18 29.79 -0.29
C ILE A 115 -5.86 30.43 -0.76
N PRO A 116 -4.86 30.56 0.13
CA PRO A 116 -3.58 31.14 -0.24
C PRO A 116 -2.86 30.26 -1.27
N PRO A 117 -2.09 30.86 -2.21
CA PRO A 117 -1.39 30.11 -3.25
C PRO A 117 -0.33 29.16 -2.69
N GLU A 118 0.25 29.53 -1.54
CA GLU A 118 1.17 28.70 -0.77
C GLU A 118 0.63 28.58 0.65
N THR A 119 0.53 27.36 1.14
CA THR A 119 0.25 27.11 2.55
C THR A 119 1.60 26.97 3.24
N GLU A 120 2.02 28.00 3.98
CA GLU A 120 3.23 27.92 4.79
C GLU A 120 2.90 27.19 6.10
N ASP A 121 3.69 26.17 6.41
CA ASP A 121 3.63 25.48 7.69
C ASP A 121 4.57 26.16 8.69
N SER A 122 4.00 26.87 9.65
CA SER A 122 4.73 27.54 10.72
C SER A 122 5.04 26.62 11.92
N THR A 123 4.66 25.34 11.88
CA THR A 123 4.92 24.41 12.99
C THR A 123 6.38 23.95 12.98
N PRO A 124 7.03 23.82 14.16
CA PRO A 124 8.40 23.34 14.24
C PRO A 124 8.53 21.87 13.78
N GLU A 125 7.42 21.12 13.74
CA GLU A 125 7.41 19.73 13.28
C GLU A 125 7.18 19.53 11.78
N GLY A 126 6.74 20.56 11.04
CA GLY A 126 6.57 20.49 9.58
C GLY A 126 5.43 19.57 9.11
N PHE A 127 4.32 19.54 9.85
CA PHE A 127 3.09 18.87 9.42
C PHE A 127 1.93 19.85 9.25
N PHE A 128 1.25 19.77 8.10
CA PHE A 128 -0.05 20.41 7.91
C PHE A 128 -1.11 19.74 8.81
N THR A 129 -1.85 20.59 9.53
CA THR A 129 -2.92 20.35 10.52
C THR A 129 -2.54 20.04 11.98
N GLU A 130 -3.24 20.78 12.84
CA GLU A 130 -3.28 20.68 14.30
C GLU A 130 -3.63 19.26 14.75
N LYS A 131 -2.97 18.77 15.81
CA LYS A 131 -3.28 17.48 16.43
C LYS A 131 -4.72 17.53 16.93
N TRP A 132 -5.62 16.79 16.27
CA TRP A 132 -7.01 16.63 16.71
C TRP A 132 -7.04 16.19 18.16
N ASN A 133 -7.62 17.01 19.04
CA ASN A 133 -7.79 16.64 20.42
C ASN A 133 -9.14 15.91 20.61
N ILE A 134 -9.37 15.38 21.81
CA ILE A 134 -10.60 14.65 22.15
C ILE A 134 -11.83 15.56 22.08
N ASP A 135 -11.69 16.85 22.38
CA ASP A 135 -12.75 17.85 22.32
C ASP A 135 -13.18 18.15 20.87
N ASP A 136 -12.23 18.19 19.92
CA ASP A 136 -12.50 18.36 18.49
C ASP A 136 -13.30 17.17 17.95
N MET A 137 -12.94 15.96 18.37
CA MET A 137 -13.70 14.74 18.06
C MET A 137 -15.09 14.75 18.69
N GLY A 138 -15.26 15.33 19.88
CA GLY A 138 -16.55 15.52 20.53
C GLY A 138 -17.47 16.45 19.73
N ARG A 139 -16.97 17.62 19.34
CA ARG A 139 -17.70 18.60 18.53
C ARG A 139 -18.14 18.03 17.17
N LEU A 140 -17.26 17.25 16.52
CA LEU A 140 -17.61 16.59 15.27
C LEU A 140 -18.74 15.57 15.44
N LYS A 141 -18.71 14.78 16.52
CA LYS A 141 -19.78 13.82 16.82
C LYS A 141 -21.11 14.50 17.10
N ASP A 142 -21.08 15.63 17.80
CA ASP A 142 -22.29 16.40 18.10
C ASP A 142 -22.88 17.04 16.83
N HIS A 143 -22.05 17.45 15.86
CA HIS A 143 -22.51 18.00 14.59
C HIS A 143 -23.12 16.95 13.63
N LEU A 144 -22.70 15.69 13.73
CA LEU A 144 -23.19 14.59 12.89
C LEU A 144 -24.47 13.92 13.43
N ARG A 145 -24.95 14.33 14.60
CA ARG A 145 -26.10 13.76 15.29
C ARG A 145 -27.35 14.62 15.10
#